data_AF-A0A2M9JDL2-F1
#
_entry.id   AF-A0A2M9JDL2-F1
#
_cell.length_a   1.000
_cell.length_b   1.000
_cell.length_c   1.000
_cell.angle_alpha   90.00
_cell.angle_beta   90.00
_cell.angle_gamma   90.00
#
_symmetry.space_group_name_H-M   'P 1'
#
loop_
_entity.id
_entity.type
_entity.pdbx_description
1 polymer ?
#
loop_
_entity_poly.entity_id
_entity_poly.type
_entity_poly.pdbx_seq_one_letter_code
_entity_poly.pdbx_strand_id
1 'polypeptide(L)'
;MYLWGVMMNAVSADEERAHGWQIALAAAAVLALLPWLALGVESVFVPIVVMVGGLPVAIPLRDLRRREAFVRSCIGAASYCAFCAICGFMFGAFVLLPSAVLLLLAAGADPRRRPDEAPVLGVVGALLAAGAVVGPTVLIWDVVVAP
;
A
#
# COMPACT_ATOMS: atom_id res chain seq x y z
N MET A 1 -6.58 -14.96 -40.37
CA MET A 1 -6.59 -15.83 -39.17
C MET A 1 -5.56 -15.41 -38.11
N TYR A 2 -4.33 -15.01 -38.48
CA TYR A 2 -3.31 -14.55 -37.52
C TYR A 2 -3.68 -13.28 -36.71
N LEU A 3 -4.35 -12.31 -37.33
CA LEU A 3 -4.76 -11.04 -36.68
C LEU A 3 -5.73 -11.25 -35.51
N TRP A 4 -6.60 -12.26 -35.59
CA TRP A 4 -7.58 -12.56 -34.54
C TRP A 4 -6.92 -13.11 -33.27
N GLY A 5 -5.91 -13.97 -33.42
CA GLY A 5 -5.15 -14.51 -32.29
C GLY A 5 -4.32 -13.44 -31.57
N VAL A 6 -3.73 -12.49 -32.29
CA VAL A 6 -2.99 -11.37 -31.68
C VAL A 6 -3.93 -10.46 -30.90
N MET A 7 -5.13 -10.18 -31.44
CA MET A 7 -6.10 -9.32 -30.77
C MET A 7 -6.67 -9.97 -29.50
N MET A 8 -7.00 -11.28 -29.54
CA MET A 8 -7.45 -12.00 -28.34
C MET A 8 -6.38 -12.07 -27.26
N ASN A 9 -5.10 -12.27 -27.64
CA ASN A 9 -3.99 -12.29 -26.68
C ASN A 9 -3.70 -10.91 -26.06
N ALA A 10 -3.94 -9.82 -26.79
CA ALA A 10 -3.76 -8.47 -26.26
C ALA A 10 -4.84 -8.13 -25.22
N VAL A 11 -6.09 -8.52 -25.47
CA VAL A 11 -7.20 -8.30 -24.54
C VAL A 11 -7.02 -9.11 -23.25
N SER A 12 -6.65 -10.39 -23.35
CA SER A 12 -6.40 -11.23 -22.17
C SER A 12 -5.21 -10.74 -21.35
N ALA A 13 -4.14 -10.28 -22.01
CA ALA A 13 -2.96 -9.73 -21.33
C ALA A 13 -3.28 -8.41 -20.59
N ASP A 14 -4.24 -7.63 -21.07
CA ASP A 14 -4.66 -6.40 -20.42
C ASP A 14 -5.60 -6.69 -19.24
N GLU A 15 -6.43 -7.74 -19.34
CA GLU A 15 -7.27 -8.26 -18.25
C GLU A 15 -6.45 -8.80 -17.06
N GLU A 16 -5.29 -9.41 -17.32
CA GLU A 16 -4.42 -10.01 -16.31
C GLU A 16 -3.61 -9.00 -15.48
N ARG A 17 -3.45 -7.75 -15.93
CA ARG A 17 -2.65 -6.73 -15.23
C ARG A 17 -3.44 -6.06 -14.10
N ALA A 18 -2.72 -5.65 -13.05
CA ALA A 18 -3.29 -4.83 -12.00
C ALA A 18 -3.71 -3.46 -12.54
N HIS A 19 -4.89 -2.98 -12.13
CA HIS A 19 -5.37 -1.69 -12.60
C HIS A 19 -4.61 -0.55 -11.93
N GLY A 20 -4.38 0.55 -12.67
CA GLY A 20 -3.82 1.81 -12.14
C GLY A 20 -4.33 2.26 -10.76
N TRP A 21 -5.62 2.08 -10.43
CA TRP A 21 -6.15 2.40 -9.09
C TRP A 21 -5.54 1.53 -7.98
N GLN A 22 -5.40 0.23 -8.23
CA GLN A 22 -4.77 -0.71 -7.29
C GLN A 22 -3.29 -0.38 -7.11
N ILE A 23 -2.61 -0.02 -8.21
CA ILE A 23 -1.21 0.39 -8.20
C ILE A 23 -1.03 1.67 -7.39
N ALA A 24 -1.89 2.67 -7.61
CA ALA A 24 -1.84 3.94 -6.89
C ALA A 24 -2.03 3.75 -5.38
N LEU A 25 -2.98 2.90 -4.96
CA LEU A 25 -3.20 2.60 -3.54
C LEU A 25 -2.04 1.82 -2.92
N ALA A 26 -1.47 0.85 -3.64
CA ALA A 26 -0.28 0.13 -3.18
C ALA A 26 0.94 1.07 -3.05
N ALA A 27 1.13 1.98 -4.01
CA ALA A 27 2.16 3.01 -3.91
C ALA A 27 1.90 3.97 -2.73
N ALA A 28 0.66 4.38 -2.51
CA ALA A 28 0.28 5.20 -1.37
C ALA A 28 0.58 4.49 -0.03
N ALA A 29 0.37 3.18 0.06
CA ALA A 29 0.72 2.40 1.24
C ALA A 29 2.22 2.42 1.56
N VAL A 30 3.08 2.43 0.53
CA VAL A 30 4.53 2.59 0.68
C VAL A 30 4.88 4.02 1.10
N LEU A 31 4.29 5.02 0.44
CA LEU A 31 4.56 6.44 0.73
C LEU A 31 4.13 6.84 2.14
N ALA A 32 3.07 6.25 2.68
CA ALA A 32 2.60 6.48 4.04
C ALA A 32 3.64 6.11 5.12
N LEU A 33 4.66 5.31 4.78
CA LEU A 33 5.76 4.97 5.69
C LEU A 33 6.87 6.02 5.71
N LEU A 34 6.98 6.88 4.69
CA LEU A 34 8.10 7.83 4.55
C LEU A 34 8.26 8.79 5.74
N PRO A 35 7.20 9.43 6.28
CA PRO A 35 7.35 10.34 7.41
C PRO A 35 7.93 9.64 8.65
N TRP A 36 7.53 8.38 8.87
CA TRP A 36 8.02 7.58 9.99
C TRP A 36 9.47 7.17 9.82
N LEU A 37 9.90 6.88 8.59
CA LEU A 37 11.31 6.66 8.28
C LEU A 37 12.13 7.93 8.51
N ALA A 38 11.60 9.10 8.17
CA ALA A 38 12.25 10.38 8.40
C ALA A 38 12.36 10.73 9.90
N LEU A 39 11.35 10.41 10.71
CA LEU A 39 11.39 10.57 12.17
C LEU A 39 12.37 9.61 12.86
N GLY A 40 12.53 8.42 12.29
CA GLY A 40 13.25 7.36 12.96
C GLY A 40 14.76 7.35 12.71
N VAL A 41 15.31 8.21 11.84
CA VAL A 41 16.69 8.06 11.30
C VAL A 41 17.76 7.94 12.40
N GLU A 42 17.53 8.52 13.58
CA GLU A 42 18.46 8.45 14.72
C GLU A 42 18.13 7.35 15.75
N SER A 43 17.07 6.58 15.51
CA SER A 43 16.50 5.62 16.43
C SER A 43 16.84 4.18 16.05
N VAL A 44 17.15 3.34 17.05
CA VAL A 44 17.34 1.88 16.91
C VAL A 44 16.12 1.19 16.28
N PHE A 45 14.97 1.86 16.23
CA PHE A 45 13.73 1.36 15.66
C PHE A 45 13.65 1.48 14.12
N VAL A 46 14.47 2.28 13.43
CA VAL A 46 14.42 2.37 11.95
C VAL A 46 14.72 1.07 11.23
N PRO A 47 15.78 0.32 11.56
CA PRO A 47 16.04 -0.96 10.92
C PRO A 47 14.84 -1.91 11.06
N ILE A 48 14.15 -1.87 12.20
CA ILE A 48 12.97 -2.69 12.47
C ILE A 48 11.80 -2.22 11.59
N VAL A 49 11.50 -0.93 11.54
CA VAL A 49 10.40 -0.39 10.72
C VAL A 49 10.65 -0.63 9.22
N VAL A 50 11.90 -0.49 8.74
CA VAL A 50 12.25 -0.74 7.34
C VAL A 50 12.15 -2.23 7.00
N MET A 51 12.72 -3.11 7.82
CA MET A 51 12.77 -4.54 7.54
C MET A 51 11.42 -5.23 7.74
N VAL A 52 10.68 -4.85 8.79
CA VAL A 52 9.38 -5.44 9.14
C VAL A 52 8.24 -4.74 8.39
N GLY A 53 8.31 -3.43 8.17
CA GLY A 53 7.25 -2.68 7.50
C GLY A 53 7.51 -2.46 6.00
N GLY A 54 8.63 -1.83 5.68
CA GLY A 54 8.91 -1.34 4.33
C GLY A 54 9.03 -2.44 3.27
N LEU A 55 9.78 -3.50 3.57
CA LEU A 55 10.00 -4.59 2.61
C LEU A 55 8.71 -5.34 2.26
N PRO A 56 7.86 -5.77 3.23
CA PRO A 56 6.61 -6.46 2.92
C PRO A 56 5.61 -5.61 2.13
N VAL A 57 5.51 -4.31 2.44
CA VAL A 57 4.56 -3.40 1.76
C VAL A 57 4.97 -3.15 0.30
N ALA A 58 6.24 -3.31 -0.05
CA ALA A 58 6.73 -3.22 -1.43
C ALA A 58 6.56 -4.53 -2.24
N ILE A 59 6.26 -5.67 -1.62
CA ILE A 59 6.11 -6.96 -2.33
C ILE A 59 5.06 -6.88 -3.45
N PRO A 60 3.85 -6.32 -3.23
CA PRO A 60 2.82 -6.29 -4.28
C PRO A 60 3.25 -5.51 -5.52
N LEU A 61 4.15 -4.53 -5.38
CA LEU A 61 4.68 -3.76 -6.51
C LEU A 61 5.55 -4.60 -7.46
N ARG A 62 5.99 -5.80 -7.06
CA ARG A 62 6.67 -6.75 -7.96
C ARG A 62 5.68 -7.58 -8.78
N ASP A 63 4.47 -7.78 -8.25
CA ASP A 63 3.45 -8.66 -8.83
C ASP A 63 2.44 -7.93 -9.72
N LEU A 64 2.71 -6.67 -10.10
CA LEU A 64 1.80 -5.83 -10.91
C LEU A 64 1.36 -6.46 -12.24
N ARG A 65 2.15 -7.39 -12.76
CA ARG A 65 1.89 -8.08 -14.03
C ARG A 65 0.80 -9.15 -13.93
N ARG A 66 0.53 -9.66 -12.74
CA ARG A 66 -0.44 -10.74 -12.51
C ARG A 66 -1.37 -10.33 -11.39
N ARG A 67 -2.58 -9.93 -11.74
CA ARG A 67 -3.60 -9.45 -10.81
C ARG A 67 -3.85 -10.39 -9.63
N GLU A 68 -3.94 -11.70 -9.86
CA GLU A 68 -4.16 -12.67 -8.78
C GLU A 68 -2.99 -12.73 -7.81
N ALA A 69 -1.75 -12.69 -8.32
CA ALA A 69 -0.56 -12.64 -7.51
C ALA A 69 -0.51 -11.32 -6.71
N PHE A 70 -0.82 -10.19 -7.35
CA PHE A 70 -0.92 -8.87 -6.71
C PHE A 70 -1.93 -8.85 -5.56
N VAL A 71 -3.15 -9.34 -5.78
CA VAL A 71 -4.19 -9.38 -4.74
C VAL A 71 -3.75 -10.27 -3.57
N ARG A 72 -3.17 -11.44 -3.88
CA ARG A 72 -2.67 -12.36 -2.86
C ARG A 72 -1.51 -11.76 -2.06
N SER A 73 -0.58 -11.07 -2.72
CA SER A 73 0.52 -10.40 -2.04
C SER A 73 0.06 -9.18 -1.25
N CYS A 74 -0.92 -8.41 -1.74
CA CYS A 74 -1.57 -7.34 -0.95
C CYS A 74 -2.21 -7.88 0.33
N ILE A 75 -3.01 -8.93 0.25
CA ILE A 75 -3.67 -9.54 1.43
C ILE A 75 -2.61 -10.11 2.38
N GLY A 76 -1.59 -10.79 1.85
CA GLY A 76 -0.50 -11.34 2.65
C GLY A 76 0.30 -10.25 3.38
N ALA A 77 0.71 -9.21 2.66
CA ALA A 77 1.43 -8.07 3.20
C ALA A 77 0.59 -7.30 4.23
N ALA A 78 -0.70 -7.08 3.94
CA ALA A 78 -1.62 -6.44 4.89
C ALA A 78 -1.80 -7.25 6.17
N SER A 79 -1.98 -8.57 6.05
CA SER A 79 -2.14 -9.47 7.20
C SER A 79 -0.88 -9.51 8.04
N TYR A 80 0.29 -9.56 7.40
CA TYR A 80 1.57 -9.47 8.07
C TYR A 80 1.74 -8.13 8.80
N CYS A 81 1.45 -7.01 8.14
CA CYS A 81 1.50 -5.68 8.74
C CYS A 81 0.54 -5.54 9.92
N ALA A 82 -0.69 -6.08 9.81
CA ALA A 82 -1.67 -6.08 10.88
C ALA A 82 -1.20 -6.92 12.07
N PHE A 83 -0.65 -8.12 11.82
CA PHE A 83 -0.07 -8.96 12.86
C PHE A 83 1.10 -8.25 13.55
N CYS A 84 2.01 -7.64 12.79
CA CYS A 84 3.12 -6.86 13.33
C CYS A 84 2.65 -5.63 14.11
N ALA A 85 1.58 -4.95 13.66
CA ALA A 85 0.99 -3.83 14.40
C ALA A 85 0.38 -4.28 15.73
N ILE A 86 -0.27 -5.45 15.76
CA ILE A 86 -0.84 -6.04 16.99
C ILE A 86 0.28 -6.46 17.95
N CYS A 87 1.29 -7.20 17.47
CA CYS A 87 2.42 -7.64 18.29
C CYS A 87 3.31 -6.48 18.75
N GLY A 88 3.51 -5.49 17.88
CA GLY A 88 4.32 -4.30 18.12
C GLY A 88 3.54 -3.15 18.75
N PHE A 89 2.30 -3.37 19.20
CA PHE A 89 1.47 -2.38 19.90
C PHE A 89 2.24 -1.72 21.05
N MET A 90 3.04 -2.50 21.78
CA MET A 90 3.87 -2.02 22.90
C MET A 90 5.08 -1.16 22.47
N PHE A 91 5.48 -1.22 21.19
CA PHE A 91 6.67 -0.56 20.65
C PHE A 91 6.36 0.53 19.62
N GLY A 92 5.08 0.95 19.53
CA GLY A 92 4.67 1.98 18.57
C GLY A 92 4.55 1.50 17.11
N ALA A 93 4.47 0.20 16.86
CA ALA A 93 4.31 -0.36 15.50
C ALA A 93 2.91 -0.13 14.87
N PHE A 94 2.06 0.66 15.53
CA PHE A 94 0.78 1.15 15.00
C PHE A 94 0.91 1.89 13.68
N VAL A 95 2.09 2.43 13.39
CA VAL A 95 2.43 3.12 12.15
C VAL A 95 2.22 2.25 10.90
N LEU A 96 2.17 0.92 11.04
CA LEU A 96 1.94 -0.02 9.94
C LEU A 96 0.45 -0.23 9.61
N LEU A 97 -0.45 0.18 10.51
CA LEU A 97 -1.88 -0.07 10.39
C LEU A 97 -2.52 0.67 9.19
N PRO A 98 -2.18 1.96 8.90
CA PRO A 98 -2.64 2.63 7.68
C PRO A 98 -2.20 1.89 6.41
N SER A 99 -0.93 1.47 6.34
CA SER A 99 -0.42 0.71 5.18
C SER A 99 -1.13 -0.63 5.01
N ALA A 100 -1.44 -1.34 6.11
CA ALA A 100 -2.22 -2.57 6.05
C ALA A 100 -3.62 -2.35 5.46
N VAL A 101 -4.31 -1.31 5.92
CA VAL A 101 -5.64 -0.95 5.40
C VAL A 101 -5.56 -0.53 3.93
N LEU A 102 -4.58 0.28 3.54
CA LEU A 102 -4.37 0.70 2.15
C LEU A 102 -4.11 -0.48 1.21
N LEU A 103 -3.36 -1.48 1.65
CA LEU A 103 -3.12 -2.71 0.89
C LEU A 103 -4.39 -3.55 0.73
N LEU A 104 -5.25 -3.63 1.76
CA LEU A 104 -6.55 -4.29 1.65
C LEU A 104 -7.48 -3.55 0.69
N LEU A 105 -7.49 -2.21 0.75
CA LEU A 105 -8.25 -1.39 -0.20
C LEU A 105 -7.72 -1.58 -1.63
N ALA A 106 -6.40 -1.66 -1.83
CA ALA A 106 -5.79 -1.94 -3.13
C ALA A 106 -6.22 -3.31 -3.70
N ALA A 107 -6.33 -4.32 -2.85
CA ALA A 107 -6.83 -5.65 -3.25
C ALA A 107 -8.29 -5.60 -3.74
N GLY A 108 -9.12 -4.73 -3.16
CA GLY A 108 -10.54 -4.56 -3.51
C GLY A 108 -10.84 -3.55 -4.62
N ALA A 109 -9.95 -2.60 -4.87
CA ALA A 109 -10.17 -1.46 -5.79
C ALA A 109 -9.99 -1.81 -7.27
N ASP A 110 -10.51 -2.97 -7.71
CA ASP A 110 -10.58 -3.30 -9.13
C ASP A 110 -11.93 -2.86 -9.73
N PRO A 111 -11.97 -1.78 -10.54
CA PRO A 111 -13.20 -1.31 -11.16
C PRO A 111 -13.73 -2.28 -12.23
N ARG A 112 -12.94 -3.24 -12.72
CA ARG A 112 -13.44 -4.25 -13.67
C ARG A 112 -14.40 -5.24 -13.02
N ARG A 113 -14.21 -5.56 -11.73
CA ARG A 113 -15.15 -6.40 -10.95
C ARG A 113 -16.17 -5.59 -10.17
N ARG A 114 -15.82 -4.37 -9.74
CA ARG A 114 -16.69 -3.52 -8.91
C ARG A 114 -16.61 -2.06 -9.35
N PRO A 115 -17.26 -1.70 -10.47
CA PRO A 115 -17.14 -0.36 -11.05
C PRO A 115 -17.65 0.75 -10.12
N ASP A 116 -18.66 0.46 -9.31
CA ASP A 116 -19.27 1.45 -8.41
C ASP A 116 -18.49 1.60 -7.08
N GLU A 117 -17.90 0.51 -6.57
CA GLU A 117 -17.19 0.52 -5.29
C GLU A 117 -15.73 0.96 -5.42
N ALA A 118 -15.07 0.64 -6.52
CA ALA A 118 -13.67 0.98 -6.76
C ALA A 118 -13.33 2.47 -6.57
N PRO A 119 -14.12 3.45 -7.09
CA PRO A 119 -13.84 4.86 -6.84
C PRO A 119 -14.01 5.23 -5.37
N VAL A 120 -15.00 4.66 -4.67
CA VAL A 120 -15.21 4.89 -3.23
C VAL A 120 -14.01 4.37 -2.43
N LEU A 121 -13.56 3.15 -2.72
CA LEU A 121 -12.37 2.56 -2.09
C LEU A 121 -11.11 3.38 -2.39
N GLY A 122 -10.99 3.90 -3.62
CA GLY A 122 -9.91 4.80 -4.03
C GLY A 122 -9.90 6.10 -3.24
N VAL A 123 -11.06 6.75 -3.08
CA VAL A 123 -11.21 7.99 -2.30
C VAL A 123 -10.94 7.75 -0.81
N VAL A 124 -11.50 6.68 -0.24
CA VAL A 124 -11.25 6.31 1.16
C VAL A 124 -9.76 6.04 1.38
N GLY A 125 -9.12 5.30 0.47
CA GLY A 125 -7.69 5.05 0.52
C GLY A 125 -6.87 6.34 0.37
N ALA A 126 -7.25 7.25 -0.53
CA ALA A 126 -6.57 8.53 -0.68
C ALA A 126 -6.67 9.38 0.60
N LEU A 127 -7.84 9.44 1.24
CA LEU A 127 -8.04 10.15 2.51
C LEU A 127 -7.21 9.54 3.64
N LEU A 128 -7.20 8.20 3.74
CA LEU A 128 -6.38 7.50 4.72
C LEU A 128 -4.88 7.75 4.51
N ALA A 129 -4.41 7.71 3.26
CA ALA A 129 -3.02 8.00 2.93
C ALA A 129 -2.66 9.46 3.27
N ALA A 130 -3.53 10.41 2.93
CA ALA A 130 -3.33 11.82 3.26
C ALA A 130 -3.24 12.03 4.78
N GLY A 131 -4.15 11.44 5.56
CA GLY A 131 -4.11 11.52 7.03
C GLY A 131 -2.85 10.88 7.62
N ALA A 132 -2.46 9.71 7.11
CA ALA A 132 -1.26 8.99 7.54
C ALA A 132 0.05 9.73 7.22
N VAL A 133 0.04 10.63 6.23
CA VAL A 133 1.20 11.48 5.90
C VAL A 133 1.15 12.80 6.66
N VAL A 134 0.03 13.52 6.61
CA VAL A 134 -0.09 14.88 7.17
C VAL A 134 0.07 14.87 8.68
N GLY A 135 -0.56 13.92 9.40
CA GLY A 135 -0.49 13.87 10.86
C GLY A 135 0.96 13.81 11.37
N PRO A 136 1.77 12.82 10.93
CA PRO A 136 3.18 12.76 11.29
C PRO A 136 4.00 13.96 10.81
N THR A 137 3.72 14.52 9.62
CA THR A 137 4.45 15.69 9.11
C THR A 137 4.21 16.95 9.96
N VAL A 138 2.98 17.18 10.44
CA VAL A 138 2.69 18.29 11.36
C VAL A 138 3.44 18.09 12.68
N LEU A 139 3.43 16.87 13.21
CA LEU A 139 4.16 16.55 14.44
C LEU A 139 5.68 16.73 14.28
N ILE A 140 6.25 16.36 13.12
CA ILE A 140 7.66 16.63 12.79
C ILE A 140 7.94 18.14 12.81
N TRP A 141 7.06 18.92 12.19
CA TRP A 141 7.24 20.37 12.09
C TRP A 141 7.30 21.02 13.47
N ASP A 142 6.35 20.68 14.34
CA ASP A 142 6.27 21.22 15.70
C ASP A 142 7.48 20.80 16.55
N VAL A 143 8.00 19.57 16.40
CA VAL A 143 9.11 19.08 17.21
C VAL A 143 10.48 19.57 16.71
N VAL A 144 10.67 19.68 15.39
CA VAL A 144 12.00 19.91 14.79
C VAL A 144 12.21 21.36 14.34
N VAL A 145 11.17 22.01 13.81
CA VAL A 145 11.31 23.31 13.13
C VAL A 145 10.89 24.48 14.03
N ALA A 146 9.84 24.30 14.84
CA ALA A 146 9.30 25.33 15.73
C ALA A 146 9.04 24.79 17.15
N PRO A 147 10.10 24.46 17.92
CA PRO A 147 9.98 23.86 19.25
C PRO A 147 9.41 24.80 20.32
#